data_AF-A0A817A0I3-F1
#
_entry.id   AF-A0A817A0I3-F1
#
_cell.length_a   1.000
_cell.length_b   1.000
_cell.length_c   1.000
_cell.angle_alpha   90.00
_cell.angle_beta   90.00
_cell.angle_gamma   90.00
#
_symmetry.space_group_name_H-M   'P 1'
#
loop_
_entity.id
_entity.type
_entity.pdbx_description
1 polymer ?
#
loop_
_entity_poly.entity_id
_entity_poly.type
_entity_poly.pdbx_seq_one_letter_code
_entity_poly.pdbx_strand_id
1 'polypeptide(L)'
;MDIAEKKISESDYVGAKKFVNKAQNLYPNLDGLKQVSVMITGGREADCYRVLGVDPLADDETLKKQYSKLALLVHPDRNKYKGAEGAFNLVLEARRLLSDKG
;
A
#
# COMPACT_ATOMS: atom_id res chain seq x y z
N MET A 1 16.65 -8.84 21.72
CA MET A 1 15.37 -8.45 21.10
C MET A 1 15.63 -7.03 20.62
N ASP A 2 15.97 -6.81 19.34
CA ASP A 2 15.03 -6.19 18.40
C ASP A 2 15.69 -6.03 16.99
N ILE A 3 16.14 -7.14 16.39
CA ILE A 3 16.63 -7.15 14.99
C ILE A 3 15.73 -8.04 14.10
N ALA A 4 14.77 -8.74 14.69
CA ALA A 4 13.81 -9.58 13.95
C ALA A 4 12.57 -8.80 13.47
N GLU A 5 12.17 -7.73 14.15
CA GLU A 5 10.97 -6.96 13.79
C GLU A 5 11.20 -5.90 12.71
N LYS A 6 12.46 -5.66 12.33
CA LYS A 6 12.85 -4.69 11.30
C LYS A 6 13.27 -5.32 9.98
N LYS A 7 12.75 -6.52 9.68
CA LYS A 7 13.05 -7.25 8.43
C LYS A 7 11.82 -7.82 7.72
N ILE A 8 10.63 -7.34 8.07
CA ILE A 8 9.36 -7.67 7.40
C ILE A 8 8.77 -6.45 6.65
N SER A 9 9.30 -5.24 6.82
CA SER A 9 8.77 -4.05 6.15
C SER A 9 9.36 -3.75 4.76
N GLU A 10 10.39 -4.50 4.34
CA GLU A 10 11.08 -4.31 3.04
C GLU A 10 11.44 -5.65 2.36
N SER A 11 10.63 -6.71 2.55
CA SER A 11 10.79 -7.93 1.72
C SER A 11 10.30 -7.64 0.30
N ASP A 12 11.19 -7.07 -0.53
CA ASP A 12 11.17 -6.87 -1.99
C ASP A 12 9.86 -7.22 -2.70
N TYR A 13 8.81 -6.52 -2.29
CA TYR A 13 7.45 -6.84 -2.68
C TYR A 13 7.20 -6.47 -4.14
N VAL A 14 7.94 -5.46 -4.60
CA VAL A 14 7.99 -5.01 -5.99
C VAL A 14 8.65 -6.07 -6.87
N GLY A 15 9.77 -6.67 -6.44
CA GLY A 15 10.40 -7.79 -7.13
C GLY A 15 9.54 -9.04 -7.13
N ALA A 16 8.90 -9.35 -6.00
CA ALA A 16 7.98 -10.48 -5.88
C ALA A 16 6.76 -10.33 -6.82
N LYS A 17 6.15 -9.14 -6.90
CA LYS A 17 5.06 -8.85 -7.86
C LYS A 17 5.53 -8.98 -9.31
N LYS A 18 6.73 -8.49 -9.65
CA LYS A 18 7.32 -8.65 -11.00
C LYS A 18 7.55 -10.12 -11.36
N PHE A 19 8.05 -10.91 -10.41
CA PHE A 19 8.27 -12.34 -10.59
C PHE A 19 6.95 -13.10 -10.79
N VAL A 20 5.94 -12.83 -9.95
CA VAL A 20 4.62 -13.45 -10.07
C VAL A 20 3.94 -13.05 -11.38
N ASN A 21 4.02 -11.78 -11.79
CA ASN A 21 3.44 -11.33 -13.06
C ASN A 21 4.12 -11.98 -14.27
N LYS A 22 5.45 -12.10 -14.25
CA LYS A 22 6.22 -12.80 -15.29
C LYS A 22 5.90 -14.29 -15.32
N ALA A 23 5.77 -14.92 -14.15
CA ALA A 23 5.36 -16.32 -14.02
C ALA A 23 3.92 -16.55 -14.49
N GLN A 24 2.98 -15.64 -14.21
CA GLN A 24 1.61 -15.72 -14.72
C GLN A 24 1.54 -15.57 -16.25
N ASN A 25 2.40 -14.74 -16.84
CA ASN A 25 2.49 -14.59 -18.28
C ASN A 25 3.02 -15.86 -18.96
N LEU A 26 4.03 -16.49 -18.35
CA LEU A 26 4.64 -17.74 -18.84
C LEU A 26 3.77 -18.98 -18.56
N TYR A 27 3.04 -19.00 -17.44
CA TYR A 27 2.25 -20.14 -16.97
C TYR A 27 0.86 -19.69 -16.47
N PRO A 28 -0.06 -19.31 -17.39
CA PRO A 28 -1.36 -18.75 -17.01
C PRO A 28 -2.32 -19.74 -16.33
N ASN A 29 -2.07 -21.06 -16.43
CA ASN A 29 -2.90 -22.12 -15.84
C ASN A 29 -2.36 -22.66 -14.50
N LEU A 30 -1.34 -22.03 -13.92
CA LEU A 30 -0.75 -22.47 -12.66
C LEU A 30 -1.56 -21.88 -11.49
N ASP A 31 -2.48 -22.66 -10.95
CA ASP A 31 -3.48 -22.24 -9.94
C ASP A 31 -2.85 -21.56 -8.70
N GLY A 32 -1.67 -22.03 -8.27
CA GLY A 32 -0.92 -21.44 -7.16
C GLY A 32 -0.43 -20.01 -7.41
N LEU A 33 -0.22 -19.57 -8.66
CA LEU A 33 0.28 -18.23 -8.95
C LEU A 33 -0.77 -17.14 -8.69
N LYS A 34 -2.06 -17.45 -8.88
CA LYS A 34 -3.15 -16.54 -8.50
C LYS A 34 -3.20 -16.34 -7.00
N GLN A 35 -3.03 -17.41 -6.23
CA GLN A 35 -3.06 -17.34 -4.78
C GLN A 35 -1.88 -16.52 -4.24
N VAL A 36 -0.67 -16.76 -4.76
CA VAL A 36 0.51 -15.98 -4.39
C VAL A 36 0.34 -14.51 -4.79
N SER A 37 -0.21 -14.19 -5.97
CA SER A 37 -0.48 -12.80 -6.37
C SER A 37 -1.46 -12.10 -5.44
N VAL A 38 -2.49 -12.80 -4.96
CA VAL A 38 -3.46 -12.28 -3.99
C VAL A 38 -2.83 -12.07 -2.61
N MET A 39 -2.01 -13.01 -2.12
CA MET A 39 -1.31 -12.86 -0.84
C MET A 39 -0.34 -11.68 -0.89
N ILE A 40 0.34 -11.52 -2.02
CA ILE A 40 1.24 -10.41 -2.30
C ILE A 40 0.40 -9.10 -2.29
N THR A 41 -0.54 -8.97 -3.20
CA THR A 41 -1.26 -7.70 -3.39
C THR A 41 -2.11 -7.34 -2.16
N GLY A 42 -2.74 -8.33 -1.52
CA GLY A 42 -3.57 -8.17 -0.33
C GLY A 42 -2.79 -7.69 0.91
N GLY A 43 -1.51 -8.02 1.04
CA GLY A 43 -0.64 -7.46 2.09
C GLY A 43 -0.48 -5.94 1.93
N ARG A 44 -0.07 -5.50 0.73
CA ARG A 44 0.16 -4.06 0.45
C ARG A 44 -1.12 -3.24 0.55
N GLU A 45 -2.25 -3.81 0.13
CA GLU A 45 -3.55 -3.16 0.25
C GLU A 45 -3.90 -2.93 1.71
N ALA A 46 -3.85 -3.98 2.53
CA ALA A 46 -4.12 -3.88 3.97
C ALA A 46 -3.22 -2.84 4.64
N ASP A 47 -1.96 -2.73 4.23
CA ASP A 47 -1.03 -1.69 4.68
C ASP A 47 -1.45 -0.29 4.23
N CYS A 48 -1.92 -0.10 2.99
CA CYS A 48 -2.42 1.19 2.50
C CYS A 48 -3.67 1.66 3.24
N TYR A 49 -4.62 0.75 3.49
CA TYR A 49 -5.82 1.05 4.29
C TYR A 49 -5.44 1.39 5.74
N ARG A 50 -4.45 0.69 6.32
CA ARG A 50 -3.87 1.01 7.64
C ARG A 50 -3.22 2.38 7.69
N VAL A 51 -2.43 2.75 6.67
CA VAL A 51 -1.78 4.06 6.57
C VAL A 51 -2.79 5.20 6.47
N LEU A 52 -3.89 4.97 5.75
CA LEU A 52 -4.99 5.92 5.64
C LEU A 52 -5.94 5.88 6.86
N GLY A 53 -5.81 4.87 7.73
CA GLY A 53 -6.70 4.68 8.88
C GLY A 53 -8.13 4.37 8.48
N VAL A 54 -8.32 3.67 7.37
CA VAL A 54 -9.62 3.19 6.88
C VAL A 54 -9.69 1.68 6.95
N ASP A 55 -10.92 1.17 6.99
CA ASP A 55 -11.15 -0.27 6.93
C ASP A 55 -10.70 -0.83 5.57
N PRO A 56 -10.05 -2.01 5.50
CA PRO A 56 -9.73 -2.66 4.22
C PRO A 56 -10.95 -3.03 3.38
N LEU A 57 -12.15 -3.03 3.97
CA LEU A 57 -13.43 -3.19 3.28
C LEU A 57 -14.07 -1.85 2.90
N ALA A 58 -13.40 -0.72 3.12
CA ALA A 58 -13.94 0.60 2.81
C ALA A 58 -13.96 0.88 1.29
N ASP A 59 -15.10 1.34 0.79
CA ASP A 59 -15.27 1.82 -0.58
C ASP A 59 -14.30 2.95 -0.95
N ASP A 60 -14.01 3.07 -2.25
CA ASP A 60 -13.20 4.13 -2.84
C ASP A 60 -13.65 5.54 -2.44
N GLU A 61 -14.94 5.76 -2.20
CA GLU A 61 -15.46 7.04 -1.75
C GLU A 61 -15.00 7.37 -0.32
N THR A 62 -15.04 6.39 0.58
CA THR A 62 -14.53 6.50 1.96
C THR A 62 -13.03 6.72 1.95
N LEU A 63 -12.32 5.99 1.08
CA LEU A 63 -10.89 6.13 0.90
C LEU A 63 -10.49 7.53 0.43
N LYS A 64 -11.20 8.06 -0.58
CA LYS A 64 -10.98 9.40 -1.12
C LYS A 64 -11.29 10.48 -0.09
N LYS A 65 -12.38 10.33 0.68
CA LYS A 65 -12.74 11.23 1.78
C LYS A 65 -11.67 11.26 2.86
N GLN A 66 -11.18 10.10 3.28
CA GLN A 66 -10.16 10.01 4.32
C GLN A 66 -8.81 10.54 3.83
N TYR A 67 -8.40 10.19 2.61
CA TYR A 67 -7.21 10.77 2.00
C TYR A 67 -7.29 12.30 1.98
N SER A 68 -8.42 12.89 1.55
CA SER A 68 -8.54 14.34 1.50
C SER A 68 -8.42 14.98 2.89
N LYS A 69 -8.97 14.34 3.93
CA LYS A 69 -8.80 14.78 5.32
C LYS A 69 -7.34 14.71 5.76
N LEU A 70 -6.68 13.57 5.53
CA LEU A 70 -5.28 13.38 5.91
C LEU A 70 -4.35 14.33 5.16
N ALA A 71 -4.52 14.46 3.85
CA ALA A 71 -3.77 15.38 3.00
C ALA A 71 -3.89 16.83 3.48
N LEU A 72 -5.06 17.26 3.97
CA LEU A 72 -5.27 18.57 4.57
C LEU A 72 -4.62 18.71 5.95
N LEU A 73 -4.63 17.64 6.75
CA LEU A 73 -4.05 17.62 8.10
C LEU A 73 -2.52 17.63 8.07
N VAL A 74 -1.91 16.92 7.13
CA VAL A 74 -0.45 16.81 6.97
C VAL A 74 0.09 17.75 5.89
N HIS A 75 -0.75 18.63 5.35
CA HIS A 75 -0.36 19.59 4.32
C HIS A 75 0.75 20.51 4.84
N PRO A 76 1.89 20.67 4.14
CA PRO A 76 3.03 21.46 4.62
C PRO A 76 2.69 22.95 4.80
N ASP A 77 1.68 23.46 4.08
CA ASP A 77 1.17 24.83 4.25
C ASP A 77 0.51 25.05 5.63
N ARG A 78 -0.23 24.04 6.11
CA ARG A 78 -1.02 24.13 7.35
C ARG A 78 -0.30 23.47 8.54
N ASN A 79 0.65 22.59 8.27
CA ASN A 79 1.31 21.76 9.26
C ASN A 79 2.84 21.86 9.11
N LYS A 80 3.47 22.69 9.95
CA LYS A 80 4.92 22.93 9.96
C LYS A 80 5.71 21.95 10.84
N TYR A 81 5.11 20.81 11.21
CA TYR A 81 5.79 19.81 12.02
C TYR A 81 6.90 19.12 11.23
N LYS A 82 8.04 18.86 11.90
CA LYS A 82 9.13 18.02 11.41
C LYS A 82 8.64 16.56 11.33
N GLY A 83 7.95 16.22 10.25
CA GLY A 83 7.30 14.92 10.06
C GLY A 83 6.03 15.00 9.20
N ALA A 84 5.46 16.19 9.00
CA ALA A 84 4.31 16.39 8.13
C ALA A 84 4.59 15.97 6.69
N GLU A 85 5.79 16.25 6.18
CA GLU A 85 6.24 15.82 4.84
C GLU A 85 6.34 14.28 4.71
N GLY A 86 6.83 13.59 5.74
CA GLY A 86 6.89 12.13 5.75
C GLY A 86 5.50 11.50 5.79
N ALA A 87 4.60 12.04 6.62
CA ALA A 87 3.22 11.61 6.67
C ALA A 87 2.46 11.89 5.35
N PHE A 88 2.72 13.04 4.72
CA PHE A 88 2.14 13.37 3.41
C PHE A 88 2.60 12.40 2.32
N ASN A 89 3.89 12.04 2.30
CA ASN A 89 4.43 11.04 1.37
C ASN A 89 3.82 9.65 1.57
N LEU A 90 3.62 9.20 2.82
CA LEU A 90 2.97 7.92 3.11
C LEU A 90 1.50 7.91 2.62
N VAL A 91 0.77 9.00 2.86
CA VAL A 91 -0.63 9.15 2.41
C VAL A 91 -0.72 9.20 0.88
N LEU A 92 0.23 9.86 0.22
CA LEU A 92 0.36 9.88 -1.25
C LEU A 92 0.66 8.49 -1.82
N GLU A 93 1.59 7.77 -1.21
CA GLU A 93 1.98 6.43 -1.66
C GLU A 93 0.82 5.44 -1.52
N ALA A 94 0.10 5.46 -0.39
CA ALA A 94 -1.09 4.65 -0.18
C ALA A 94 -2.16 4.92 -1.26
N ARG A 95 -2.46 6.20 -1.55
CA ARG A 95 -3.42 6.54 -2.60
C ARG A 95 -2.94 6.16 -4.00
N ARG A 96 -1.64 6.31 -4.30
CA ARG A 96 -1.08 5.91 -5.60
C ARG A 96 -1.22 4.41 -5.83
N LEU A 97 -0.94 3.60 -4.81
CA LEU A 97 -1.06 2.15 -4.86
C LEU A 97 -2.51 1.69 -5.04
N LEU A 98 -3.46 2.38 -4.40
CA LEU A 98 -4.89 2.08 -4.54
C LEU A 98 -5.45 2.55 -5.88
N SER A 99 -4.94 3.65 -6.43
CA SER A 99 -5.37 4.19 -7.73
C SER A 99 -4.79 3.45 -8.94
N ASP A 100 -3.66 2.74 -8.79
CA ASP A 100 -3.06 1.88 -9.83
C ASP A 100 -3.93 0.63 -10.13
N LYS A 101 -4.98 0.40 -9.32
CA LYS A 101 -5.93 -0.70 -9.46
C LYS A 101 -7.16 -0.36 -10.32
N GLY A 102 -7.22 0.85 -10.90
CA GLY A 102 -8.31 1.33 -11.77
C GLY A 102 -8.10 1.02 -13.24
#